data_AF-A7SRE2-F1
#
_entry.id   AF-A7SRE2-F1
#
_cell.length_a   1.000
_cell.length_b   1.000
_cell.length_c   1.000
_cell.angle_alpha   90.00
_cell.angle_beta   90.00
_cell.angle_gamma   90.00
#
_symmetry.space_group_name_H-M   'P 1'
#
loop_
_entity.id
_entity.type
_entity.pdbx_description
1 polymer ?
#
loop_
_entity_poly.entity_id
_entity_poly.type
_entity_poly.pdbx_seq_one_letter_code
_entity_poly.pdbx_strand_id
1 'polypeptide(L)'
;MKMASPRQLQILAIISVFSLSCAQVVMLGNCNKTFFNEEAAKCQRIALEKMVTLKRTCADVEMAMKEKCVEPHVSHCLKGTPYAVFMSSASQFLEKVMFTCNPSDSFISNGMLIQALQCNSSVMEVEDMLKRRIPDCWRPMARKLSGQNGNPQDPALCQMYQDAKRCVSNETARYCHNINVESDPCNIFCASKADHGKVCQELPKRMLCSNITELYSKVKQCHTTFIDLVSGNLSNTCSNTLPKYHNCIGGHIIGCFDPYPDPSQFTMIRDLVTSATWTTRLFCSAAPLNLATFPNDMKRFVPGCTQKFFVEAEKCGAGMRGTFKEKRSDKEFMCREFSGAKECFRGAARDYCGYSKDALDAITGDHFNPYCKDLKDISAAPKSQLVASAILLSICLQIARLVAL
;
A
#
# COMPACT_ATOMS: atom_id res chain seq x y z
N MET A 1 17.12 24.70 -69.43
CA MET A 1 16.38 24.51 -68.16
C MET A 1 14.96 25.02 -68.36
N LYS A 2 13.96 24.13 -68.38
CA LYS A 2 12.54 24.52 -68.50
C LYS A 2 12.02 24.89 -67.11
N MET A 3 11.72 26.17 -66.89
CA MET A 3 11.09 26.62 -65.66
C MET A 3 9.66 26.11 -65.59
N ALA A 4 9.30 25.47 -64.48
CA ALA A 4 7.95 24.97 -64.25
C ALA A 4 6.94 26.14 -64.18
N SER A 5 5.76 25.92 -64.75
CA SER A 5 4.67 26.91 -64.79
C SER A 5 4.20 27.29 -63.37
N PRO A 6 3.89 28.57 -63.09
CA PRO A 6 3.41 29.05 -61.80
C PRO A 6 2.18 28.30 -61.26
N ARG A 7 1.39 27.66 -62.14
CA ARG A 7 0.23 26.84 -61.74
C ARG A 7 0.61 25.49 -61.12
N GLN A 8 1.78 24.92 -61.42
CA GLN A 8 2.24 23.68 -60.78
C GLN A 8 2.78 23.91 -59.36
N LEU A 9 3.29 25.12 -59.07
CA LEU A 9 3.74 25.51 -57.73
C LEU A 9 2.57 25.73 -56.76
N GLN A 10 1.40 26.17 -57.23
CA GLN A 10 0.21 26.34 -56.38
C GLN A 10 -0.46 25.01 -56.00
N ILE A 11 -0.41 23.98 -56.87
CA ILE A 11 -0.95 22.65 -56.55
C ILE A 11 -0.07 21.92 -55.53
N LEU A 12 1.27 22.07 -55.62
CA LEU A 12 2.19 21.52 -54.63
C LEU A 12 2.05 22.20 -53.25
N ALA A 13 1.79 23.50 -53.20
CA ALA A 13 1.55 24.23 -51.95
C ALA A 13 0.24 23.81 -51.25
N ILE A 14 -0.82 23.49 -52.02
CA ILE A 14 -2.10 23.04 -51.45
C ILE A 14 -2.02 21.59 -50.94
N ILE A 15 -1.23 20.72 -51.58
CA ILE A 15 -1.00 19.34 -51.11
C ILE A 15 -0.11 19.30 -49.84
N SER A 16 0.80 20.26 -49.67
CA SER A 16 1.62 20.37 -48.44
C SER A 16 0.89 20.96 -47.22
N VAL A 17 -0.28 21.60 -47.40
CA VAL A 17 -1.06 22.16 -46.28
C VAL A 17 -2.07 21.15 -45.72
N PHE A 18 -2.43 20.11 -46.47
CA PHE A 18 -3.37 19.06 -46.04
C PHE A 18 -2.72 17.77 -45.51
N SER A 19 -1.38 17.73 -45.39
CA SER A 19 -0.62 16.58 -44.85
C SER A 19 -0.04 16.84 -43.47
N LEU A 20 -0.58 17.81 -42.72
CA LEU A 20 -0.54 17.79 -41.26
C LEU A 20 -1.54 16.73 -40.78
N SER A 21 -1.26 15.47 -41.06
CA SER A 21 -1.90 14.35 -40.38
C SER A 21 -1.60 14.52 -38.90
N CYS A 22 -2.56 15.07 -38.14
CA CYS A 22 -2.53 15.05 -36.69
C CYS A 22 -2.26 13.60 -36.29
N ALA A 23 -1.04 13.33 -35.81
CA ALA A 23 -0.68 12.01 -35.32
C ALA A 23 -1.74 11.64 -34.28
N GLN A 24 -2.62 10.71 -34.64
CA GLN A 24 -3.70 10.32 -33.74
C GLN A 24 -3.05 9.76 -32.49
N VAL A 25 -3.25 10.44 -31.37
CA VAL A 25 -2.76 9.98 -30.08
C VAL A 25 -3.41 8.63 -29.85
N VAL A 26 -2.60 7.59 -29.87
CA VAL A 26 -3.14 6.25 -29.72
C VAL A 26 -3.54 6.05 -28.27
N MET A 27 -4.82 5.75 -28.08
CA MET A 27 -5.43 5.51 -26.77
C MET A 27 -5.50 4.01 -26.49
N LEU A 28 -5.27 3.64 -25.23
CA LEU A 28 -5.62 2.34 -24.67
C LEU A 28 -6.67 2.59 -23.58
N GLY A 29 -7.93 2.39 -23.94
CA GLY A 29 -9.05 2.79 -23.11
C GLY A 29 -9.06 4.32 -22.89
N ASN A 30 -9.00 4.74 -21.63
CA ASN A 30 -9.05 6.14 -21.20
C ASN A 30 -7.67 6.83 -21.19
N CYS A 31 -6.57 6.08 -21.37
CA CYS A 31 -5.22 6.61 -21.31
C CYS A 31 -4.58 6.68 -22.70
N ASN A 32 -3.69 7.64 -22.92
CA ASN A 32 -2.76 7.53 -24.04
C ASN A 32 -1.70 6.46 -23.72
N LYS A 33 -1.10 5.86 -24.76
CA LYS A 33 -0.10 4.79 -24.58
C LYS A 33 1.18 5.25 -23.85
N THR A 34 1.57 6.51 -24.03
CA THR A 34 2.72 7.10 -23.32
C THR A 34 2.51 7.03 -21.81
N PHE A 35 1.37 7.49 -21.32
CA PHE A 35 0.98 7.42 -19.91
C PHE A 35 0.94 5.97 -19.42
N PHE A 36 0.36 5.07 -20.21
CA PHE A 36 0.31 3.63 -19.87
C PHE A 36 1.70 3.03 -19.62
N ASN A 37 2.69 3.38 -20.45
CA ASN A 37 4.07 2.92 -20.28
C ASN A 37 4.82 3.66 -19.16
N GLU A 38 4.65 4.98 -19.08
CA GLU A 38 5.35 5.82 -18.11
C GLU A 38 4.98 5.45 -16.68
N GLU A 39 3.70 5.21 -16.37
CA GLU A 39 3.27 4.79 -15.04
C GLU A 39 3.84 3.42 -14.66
N ALA A 40 3.89 2.46 -15.60
CA ALA A 40 4.53 1.17 -15.36
C ALA A 40 6.05 1.31 -15.12
N ALA A 41 6.72 2.21 -15.83
CA ALA A 41 8.12 2.52 -15.60
C ALA A 41 8.34 3.19 -14.22
N LYS A 42 7.41 4.03 -13.74
CA LYS A 42 7.44 4.57 -12.37
C LYS A 42 7.35 3.45 -11.34
N CYS A 43 6.43 2.51 -11.51
CA CYS A 43 6.31 1.32 -10.66
C CYS A 43 7.62 0.53 -10.55
N GLN A 44 8.28 0.30 -11.69
CA GLN A 44 9.59 -0.35 -11.74
C GLN A 44 10.67 0.46 -11.02
N ARG A 45 10.76 1.78 -11.29
CA ARG A 45 11.74 2.66 -10.63
C ARG A 45 11.70 2.52 -9.13
N ILE A 46 10.51 2.57 -8.55
CA ILE A 46 10.30 2.45 -7.10
C ILE A 46 10.81 1.12 -6.56
N ALA A 47 10.44 0.02 -7.21
CA ALA A 47 10.86 -1.30 -6.77
C ALA A 47 12.39 -1.41 -6.79
N LEU A 48 13.02 -0.89 -7.85
CA LEU A 48 14.47 -0.86 -8.00
C LEU A 48 15.15 0.09 -6.99
N GLU A 49 14.62 1.30 -6.75
CA GLU A 49 15.11 2.23 -5.72
C GLU A 49 15.09 1.59 -4.33
N LYS A 50 14.02 0.85 -4.01
CA LYS A 50 13.92 0.12 -2.74
C LYS A 50 14.95 -0.98 -2.63
N MET A 51 15.17 -1.75 -3.69
CA MET A 51 16.22 -2.78 -3.72
C MET A 51 17.60 -2.18 -3.40
N VAL A 52 17.94 -1.06 -4.05
CA VAL A 52 19.23 -0.38 -3.81
C VAL A 52 19.31 0.21 -2.41
N THR A 53 18.28 0.92 -1.96
CA THR A 53 18.26 1.59 -0.64
C THR A 53 18.33 0.59 0.50
N LEU A 54 17.59 -0.51 0.40
CA LEU A 54 17.56 -1.56 1.43
C LEU A 54 18.69 -2.58 1.29
N LYS A 55 19.58 -2.40 0.31
CA LYS A 55 20.67 -3.34 -0.03
C LYS A 55 20.14 -4.77 -0.20
N ARG A 56 18.95 -4.91 -0.78
CA ARG A 56 18.33 -6.20 -1.05
C ARG A 56 18.72 -6.66 -2.45
N THR A 57 19.05 -7.94 -2.54
CA THR A 57 19.15 -8.64 -3.82
C THR A 57 17.75 -8.81 -4.43
N CYS A 58 17.67 -9.55 -5.53
CA CYS A 58 16.42 -9.94 -6.16
C CYS A 58 15.44 -10.65 -5.19
N ALA A 59 14.67 -9.85 -4.46
CA ALA A 59 13.74 -10.27 -3.42
C ALA A 59 12.30 -10.16 -3.95
N ASP A 60 11.54 -11.24 -3.77
CA ASP A 60 10.17 -11.36 -4.25
C ASP A 60 9.25 -10.25 -3.73
N VAL A 61 9.56 -9.68 -2.55
CA VAL A 61 8.74 -8.64 -1.91
C VAL A 61 8.69 -7.35 -2.74
N GLU A 62 9.82 -6.84 -3.23
CA GLU A 62 9.83 -5.57 -3.98
C GLU A 62 9.24 -5.75 -5.39
N MET A 63 9.44 -6.93 -5.99
CA MET A 63 8.82 -7.26 -7.28
C MET A 63 7.31 -7.47 -7.15
N ALA A 64 6.83 -8.11 -6.08
CA ALA A 64 5.40 -8.20 -5.79
C ALA A 64 4.77 -6.82 -5.49
N MET A 65 5.55 -5.88 -4.94
CA MET A 65 5.10 -4.49 -4.81
C MET A 65 4.98 -3.80 -6.18
N LYS A 66 5.92 -4.04 -7.10
CA LYS A 66 5.82 -3.55 -8.49
C LYS A 66 4.53 -4.04 -9.16
N GLU A 67 4.19 -5.33 -9.03
CA GLU A 67 2.96 -5.91 -9.61
C GLU A 67 1.71 -5.19 -9.08
N LYS A 68 1.63 -5.04 -7.74
CA LYS A 68 0.55 -4.30 -7.08
C LYS A 68 0.47 -2.82 -7.47
N CYS A 69 1.57 -2.24 -7.95
CA CYS A 69 1.62 -0.85 -8.41
C CYS A 69 0.95 -0.71 -9.77
N VAL A 70 1.25 -1.65 -10.68
CA VAL A 70 0.80 -1.62 -12.06
C VAL A 70 -0.72 -1.80 -12.15
N GLU A 71 -1.30 -2.66 -11.30
CA GLU A 71 -2.74 -2.99 -11.31
C GLU A 71 -3.68 -1.76 -11.26
N PRO A 72 -3.56 -0.81 -10.30
CA PRO A 72 -4.37 0.40 -10.29
C PRO A 72 -4.25 1.25 -11.55
N HIS A 73 -3.05 1.38 -12.13
CA HIS A 73 -2.84 2.17 -13.35
C HIS A 73 -3.53 1.53 -14.55
N VAL A 74 -3.38 0.21 -14.72
CA VAL A 74 -4.09 -0.55 -15.76
C VAL A 74 -5.60 -0.46 -15.56
N SER A 75 -6.07 -0.57 -14.31
CA SER A 75 -7.48 -0.42 -13.99
C SER A 75 -8.00 0.96 -14.38
N HIS A 76 -7.28 2.04 -14.03
CA HIS A 76 -7.64 3.41 -14.40
C HIS A 76 -7.79 3.57 -15.93
N CYS A 77 -6.85 3.01 -16.70
CA CYS A 77 -6.89 3.11 -18.15
C CYS A 77 -8.01 2.28 -18.78
N LEU A 78 -8.32 1.09 -18.26
CA LEU A 78 -9.26 0.18 -18.92
C LEU A 78 -10.69 0.21 -18.35
N LYS A 79 -10.90 0.74 -17.14
CA LYS A 79 -12.20 0.73 -16.46
C LYS A 79 -13.25 1.51 -17.26
N GLY A 80 -14.41 0.89 -17.45
CA GLY A 80 -15.52 1.46 -18.22
C GLY A 80 -15.32 1.41 -19.73
N THR A 81 -14.27 0.75 -20.23
CA THR A 81 -13.99 0.59 -21.65
C THR A 81 -14.24 -0.85 -22.11
N PRO A 82 -14.38 -1.13 -23.42
CA PRO A 82 -14.48 -2.49 -23.94
C PRO A 82 -13.30 -3.40 -23.55
N TYR A 83 -12.16 -2.82 -23.16
CA TYR A 83 -10.95 -3.54 -22.78
C TYR A 83 -10.88 -3.89 -21.28
N ALA A 84 -11.89 -3.54 -20.48
CA ALA A 84 -11.90 -3.79 -19.04
C ALA A 84 -11.71 -5.27 -18.68
N VAL A 85 -12.20 -6.18 -19.53
CA VAL A 85 -12.04 -7.64 -19.36
C VAL A 85 -10.58 -8.12 -19.48
N PHE A 86 -9.70 -7.29 -20.05
CA PHE A 86 -8.28 -7.63 -20.28
C PHE A 86 -7.33 -6.99 -19.26
N MET A 87 -7.84 -6.43 -18.15
CA MET A 87 -6.99 -5.79 -17.12
C MET A 87 -5.86 -6.69 -16.64
N SER A 88 -6.15 -7.96 -16.30
CA SER A 88 -5.10 -8.88 -15.85
C SER A 88 -4.04 -9.14 -16.92
N SER A 89 -4.44 -9.38 -18.18
CA SER A 89 -3.51 -9.58 -19.30
C SER A 89 -2.67 -8.33 -19.59
N ALA A 90 -3.25 -7.13 -19.43
CA ALA A 90 -2.55 -5.86 -19.61
C ALA A 90 -1.52 -5.60 -18.51
N SER A 91 -1.85 -5.89 -17.24
CA SER A 91 -0.88 -5.85 -16.13
C SER A 91 0.27 -6.82 -16.38
N GLN A 92 -0.04 -8.07 -16.72
CA GLN A 92 0.99 -9.08 -17.01
C GLN A 92 1.87 -8.67 -18.21
N PHE A 93 1.29 -8.09 -19.26
CA PHE A 93 2.06 -7.60 -20.40
C PHE A 93 3.09 -6.56 -19.95
N LEU A 94 2.67 -5.55 -19.18
CA LEU A 94 3.56 -4.52 -18.64
C LEU A 94 4.63 -5.10 -17.71
N GLU A 95 4.24 -6.03 -16.84
CA GLU A 95 5.15 -6.70 -15.92
C GLU A 95 6.26 -7.49 -16.62
N LYS A 96 5.95 -8.11 -17.78
CA LYS A 96 6.91 -8.85 -18.61
C LYS A 96 7.85 -7.95 -19.37
N VAL A 97 7.36 -6.81 -19.87
CA VAL A 97 8.20 -5.79 -20.54
C VAL A 97 9.19 -5.17 -19.56
N MET A 98 8.74 -4.90 -18.34
CA MET A 98 9.55 -4.34 -17.27
C MET A 98 10.47 -5.39 -16.64
N PHE A 99 11.60 -4.96 -16.10
CA PHE A 99 12.55 -5.76 -15.34
C PHE A 99 11.85 -6.54 -14.23
N THR A 100 12.17 -7.83 -14.17
CA THR A 100 11.82 -8.74 -13.08
C THR A 100 13.02 -9.63 -12.78
N CYS A 101 13.15 -10.03 -11.53
CA CYS A 101 14.21 -10.90 -11.07
C CYS A 101 14.06 -12.34 -11.57
N ASN A 102 12.82 -12.81 -11.60
CA ASN A 102 12.46 -14.14 -12.05
C ASN A 102 11.36 -14.00 -13.11
N PRO A 103 11.73 -13.81 -14.39
CA PRO A 103 10.73 -13.77 -15.45
C PRO A 103 10.00 -15.12 -15.46
N SER A 104 8.71 -15.10 -15.13
CA SER A 104 7.90 -16.33 -15.22
C SER A 104 7.74 -16.73 -16.69
N ASP A 105 7.62 -18.02 -16.98
CA ASP A 105 7.35 -18.50 -18.34
C ASP A 105 5.85 -18.43 -18.70
N SER A 106 4.99 -18.23 -17.70
CA SER A 106 3.55 -18.17 -17.88
C SER A 106 3.12 -16.78 -18.33
N PHE A 107 2.73 -16.68 -19.60
CA PHE A 107 1.96 -15.57 -20.15
C PHE A 107 1.04 -16.14 -21.22
N ILE A 108 -0.24 -15.80 -21.17
CA ILE A 108 -1.19 -16.12 -22.23
C ILE A 108 -1.63 -14.78 -22.78
N SER A 109 -1.20 -14.49 -24.00
CA SER A 109 -1.57 -13.24 -24.65
C SER A 109 -3.01 -13.30 -25.12
N ASN A 110 -3.68 -12.16 -25.10
CA ASN A 110 -5.01 -12.02 -25.67
C ASN A 110 -4.92 -11.22 -26.97
N GLY A 111 -5.36 -11.81 -28.09
CA GLY A 111 -5.26 -11.17 -29.41
C GLY A 111 -5.92 -9.79 -29.49
N MET A 112 -7.04 -9.57 -28.78
CA MET A 112 -7.70 -8.26 -28.75
C MET A 112 -6.86 -7.21 -28.00
N LEU A 113 -6.19 -7.59 -26.91
CA LEU A 113 -5.26 -6.71 -26.21
C LEU A 113 -4.05 -6.36 -27.10
N ILE A 114 -3.47 -7.35 -27.77
CA ILE A 114 -2.34 -7.14 -28.70
C ILE A 114 -2.73 -6.18 -29.83
N GLN A 115 -3.94 -6.33 -30.37
CA GLN A 115 -4.50 -5.40 -31.36
C GLN A 115 -4.72 -4.00 -30.78
N ALA A 116 -5.24 -3.88 -29.55
CA ALA A 116 -5.42 -2.58 -28.88
C ALA A 116 -4.08 -1.87 -28.62
N LEU A 117 -3.05 -2.65 -28.28
CA LEU A 117 -1.66 -2.17 -28.18
C LEU A 117 -1.04 -1.85 -29.56
N GLN A 118 -1.77 -2.11 -30.66
CA GLN A 118 -1.31 -1.95 -32.05
C GLN A 118 0.05 -2.61 -32.27
N CYS A 119 0.19 -3.83 -31.76
CA CYS A 119 1.32 -4.65 -32.18
C CYS A 119 1.07 -5.08 -33.64
N ASN A 120 2.08 -4.94 -34.50
CA ASN A 120 1.98 -5.25 -35.92
C ASN A 120 2.26 -6.73 -36.22
N SER A 121 2.42 -7.53 -35.17
CA SER A 121 2.84 -8.93 -35.24
C SER A 121 1.74 -9.87 -34.77
N SER A 122 1.87 -11.13 -35.15
CA SER A 122 0.96 -12.17 -34.68
C SER A 122 1.04 -12.33 -33.15
N VAL A 123 -0.06 -12.81 -32.57
CA VAL A 123 -0.16 -13.15 -31.15
C VAL A 123 1.01 -14.06 -30.71
N MET A 124 1.37 -15.04 -31.53
CA MET A 124 2.47 -15.97 -31.26
C MET A 124 3.84 -15.29 -31.23
N GLU A 125 4.09 -14.33 -32.12
CA GLU A 125 5.36 -13.59 -32.14
C GLU A 125 5.50 -12.67 -30.92
N VAL A 126 4.40 -12.03 -30.50
CA VAL A 126 4.40 -11.22 -29.28
C VAL A 126 4.60 -12.09 -28.05
N GLU A 127 4.04 -13.30 -28.01
CA GLU A 127 4.33 -14.25 -26.94
C GLU A 127 5.80 -14.72 -26.91
N ASP A 128 6.40 -15.05 -28.07
CA ASP A 128 7.82 -15.40 -28.15
C ASP A 128 8.70 -14.26 -27.64
N MET A 129 8.38 -13.02 -28.03
CA MET A 129 9.05 -11.82 -27.54
C MET A 129 8.99 -11.74 -26.01
N LEU A 130 7.79 -11.84 -25.41
CA LEU A 130 7.60 -11.68 -23.96
C LEU A 130 8.15 -12.86 -23.14
N LYS A 131 8.11 -14.08 -23.68
CA LYS A 131 8.56 -15.30 -22.97
C LYS A 131 10.05 -15.56 -23.09
N ARG A 132 10.71 -15.09 -24.17
CA ARG A 132 12.12 -15.42 -24.42
C ARG A 132 12.99 -14.18 -24.57
N ARG A 133 12.67 -13.32 -25.54
CA ARG A 133 13.56 -12.22 -25.98
C ARG A 133 13.70 -11.14 -24.93
N ILE A 134 12.59 -10.72 -24.32
CA ILE A 134 12.59 -9.70 -23.27
C ILE A 134 13.29 -10.23 -22.00
N PRO A 135 13.00 -11.46 -21.52
CA PRO A 135 13.81 -12.08 -20.48
C PRO A 135 15.31 -12.16 -20.79
N ASP A 136 15.70 -12.44 -22.04
CA ASP A 136 17.11 -12.45 -22.47
C ASP A 136 17.78 -11.08 -22.24
N CYS A 137 17.08 -9.98 -22.55
CA CYS A 137 17.57 -8.62 -22.33
C CYS A 137 17.86 -8.33 -20.85
N TRP A 138 16.96 -8.75 -19.95
CA TRP A 138 17.10 -8.48 -18.50
C TRP A 138 18.04 -9.46 -17.79
N ARG A 139 18.28 -10.65 -18.36
CA ARG A 139 19.01 -11.76 -17.71
C ARG A 139 20.39 -11.38 -17.15
N PRO A 140 21.27 -10.64 -17.85
CA PRO A 140 22.59 -10.30 -17.31
C PRO A 140 22.48 -9.52 -15.99
N MET A 141 21.60 -8.52 -15.97
CA MET A 141 21.34 -7.71 -14.79
C MET A 141 20.66 -8.53 -13.68
N ALA A 142 19.66 -9.35 -14.02
CA ALA A 142 18.97 -10.20 -13.05
C ALA A 142 19.94 -11.17 -12.37
N ARG A 143 20.86 -11.80 -13.12
CA ARG A 143 21.93 -12.65 -12.57
C ARG A 143 22.86 -11.88 -11.63
N LYS A 144 23.20 -10.64 -11.98
CA LYS A 144 24.06 -9.77 -11.16
C LYS A 144 23.40 -9.36 -9.84
N LEU A 145 22.07 -9.17 -9.87
CA LEU A 145 21.25 -8.85 -8.69
C LEU A 145 20.82 -10.08 -7.88
N SER A 146 20.98 -11.29 -8.41
CA SER A 146 20.53 -12.55 -7.79
C SER A 146 21.66 -13.30 -7.09
N GLY A 147 21.29 -14.13 -6.12
CA GLY A 147 22.21 -15.02 -5.40
C GLY A 147 22.83 -14.42 -4.13
N GLN A 148 23.65 -15.22 -3.44
CA GLN A 148 24.30 -14.84 -2.17
C GLN A 148 25.31 -13.69 -2.33
N ASN A 149 25.82 -13.48 -3.55
CA ASN A 149 26.80 -12.43 -3.88
C ASN A 149 26.18 -11.26 -4.65
N GLY A 150 24.85 -11.19 -4.77
CA GLY A 150 24.18 -10.08 -5.43
C GLY A 150 24.49 -8.78 -4.69
N ASN A 151 24.92 -7.74 -5.43
CA ASN A 151 25.17 -6.43 -4.87
C ASN A 151 24.40 -5.37 -5.65
N PRO A 152 23.29 -4.82 -5.11
CA PRO A 152 22.51 -3.79 -5.79
C PRO A 152 23.26 -2.45 -5.91
N GLN A 153 24.43 -2.32 -5.29
CA GLN A 153 25.31 -1.15 -5.40
C GLN A 153 26.47 -1.36 -6.38
N ASP A 154 26.50 -2.46 -7.13
CA ASP A 154 27.56 -2.70 -8.11
C ASP A 154 27.48 -1.66 -9.25
N PRO A 155 28.55 -0.90 -9.52
CA PRO A 155 28.54 0.17 -10.52
C PRO A 155 28.29 -0.34 -11.94
N ALA A 156 28.55 -1.62 -12.24
CA ALA A 156 28.23 -2.21 -13.53
C ALA A 156 26.71 -2.28 -13.81
N LEU A 157 25.87 -2.24 -12.76
CA LEU A 157 24.41 -2.26 -12.90
C LEU A 157 23.88 -1.02 -13.63
N CYS A 158 24.56 0.13 -13.54
CA CYS A 158 24.22 1.34 -14.30
C CYS A 158 24.22 1.05 -15.81
N GLN A 159 25.32 0.51 -16.34
CA GLN A 159 25.44 0.18 -17.75
C GLN A 159 24.52 -1.00 -18.14
N MET A 160 24.49 -2.06 -17.33
CA MET A 160 23.65 -3.23 -17.60
C MET A 160 22.16 -2.88 -17.69
N TYR A 161 21.67 -2.00 -16.81
CA TYR A 161 20.28 -1.57 -16.85
C TYR A 161 19.99 -0.73 -18.09
N GLN A 162 20.89 0.18 -18.47
CA GLN A 162 20.76 0.97 -19.68
C GLN A 162 20.75 0.09 -20.95
N ASP A 163 21.66 -0.88 -21.04
CA ASP A 163 21.75 -1.82 -22.17
C ASP A 163 20.49 -2.69 -22.25
N ALA A 164 19.98 -3.15 -21.10
CA ALA A 164 18.75 -3.93 -21.05
C ALA A 164 17.53 -3.12 -21.47
N LYS A 165 17.38 -1.85 -21.03
CA LYS A 165 16.31 -0.95 -21.51
C LYS A 165 16.37 -0.78 -23.03
N ARG A 166 17.57 -0.64 -23.59
CA ARG A 166 17.78 -0.55 -25.04
C ARG A 166 17.42 -1.83 -25.78
N CYS A 167 17.89 -2.97 -25.29
CA CYS A 167 17.54 -4.27 -25.83
C CYS A 167 16.02 -4.48 -25.85
N VAL A 168 15.34 -4.21 -24.72
CA VAL A 168 13.89 -4.31 -24.60
C VAL A 168 13.18 -3.38 -25.57
N SER A 169 13.60 -2.12 -25.65
CA SER A 169 12.96 -1.14 -26.54
C SER A 169 13.13 -1.49 -28.01
N ASN A 170 14.28 -2.08 -28.38
CA ASN A 170 14.50 -2.60 -29.73
C ASN A 170 13.64 -3.82 -30.05
N GLU A 171 13.49 -4.76 -29.10
CA GLU A 171 12.60 -5.91 -29.29
C GLU A 171 11.15 -5.44 -29.36
N THR A 172 10.68 -4.59 -28.43
CA THR A 172 9.31 -4.07 -28.49
C THR A 172 9.06 -3.22 -29.71
N ALA A 173 10.03 -2.44 -30.22
CA ALA A 173 9.86 -1.67 -31.45
C ALA A 173 9.54 -2.53 -32.68
N ARG A 174 10.04 -3.78 -32.72
CA ARG A 174 9.77 -4.72 -33.83
C ARG A 174 8.35 -5.26 -33.82
N TYR A 175 7.81 -5.55 -32.63
CA TYR A 175 6.52 -6.24 -32.49
C TYR A 175 5.38 -5.30 -32.06
N CYS A 176 5.67 -4.34 -31.19
CA CYS A 176 4.75 -3.41 -30.53
C CYS A 176 5.38 -2.00 -30.44
N HIS A 177 5.46 -1.29 -31.58
CA HIS A 177 6.16 -0.01 -31.77
C HIS A 177 5.84 1.11 -30.78
N ASN A 178 4.69 1.03 -30.10
CA ASN A 178 4.27 2.02 -29.11
C ASN A 178 4.80 1.75 -27.68
N ILE A 179 5.53 0.65 -27.48
CA ILE A 179 6.14 0.30 -26.20
C ILE A 179 7.62 0.64 -26.28
N ASN A 180 8.06 1.59 -25.46
CA ASN A 180 9.46 2.04 -25.42
C ASN A 180 9.87 2.28 -23.96
N VAL A 181 10.77 1.44 -23.45
CA VAL A 181 11.25 1.50 -22.06
C VAL A 181 12.40 2.50 -21.92
N GLU A 182 13.13 2.81 -22.99
CA GLU A 182 14.16 3.86 -23.01
C GLU A 182 13.60 5.28 -22.88
N SER A 183 12.28 5.44 -23.02
CA SER A 183 11.59 6.71 -22.79
C SER A 183 11.72 7.18 -21.34
N ASP A 184 11.87 6.26 -20.38
CA ASP A 184 12.20 6.59 -18.99
C ASP A 184 13.72 6.85 -18.85
N PRO A 185 14.14 8.11 -18.65
CA PRO A 185 15.56 8.46 -18.55
C PRO A 185 16.20 7.99 -17.26
N CYS A 186 15.41 7.52 -16.29
CA CYS A 186 15.89 7.19 -14.97
C CYS A 186 16.68 5.87 -14.94
N ASN A 187 17.73 5.86 -14.12
CA ASN A 187 18.61 4.72 -13.91
C ASN A 187 19.16 4.80 -12.49
N ILE A 188 18.48 4.11 -11.58
CA ILE A 188 18.69 4.20 -10.14
C ILE A 188 20.03 3.60 -9.70
N PHE A 189 20.73 2.89 -10.59
CA PHE A 189 22.04 2.30 -10.36
C PHE A 189 23.18 3.24 -10.74
N CYS A 190 22.92 4.30 -11.52
CA CYS A 190 23.91 5.30 -11.85
C CYS A 190 24.04 6.34 -10.71
N ALA A 191 25.24 6.90 -10.53
CA ALA A 191 25.46 7.96 -9.54
C ALA A 191 24.57 9.20 -9.76
N SER A 192 24.27 9.52 -11.01
CA SER A 192 23.34 10.59 -11.42
C SER A 192 21.86 10.23 -11.28
N LYS A 193 21.54 8.98 -10.92
CA LYS A 193 20.20 8.38 -11.00
C LYS A 193 19.55 8.41 -12.39
N ALA A 194 20.33 8.65 -13.46
CA ALA A 194 19.85 8.79 -14.82
C ALA A 194 20.78 8.10 -15.82
N ASP A 195 20.25 7.68 -16.96
CA ASP A 195 21.08 7.23 -18.09
C ASP A 195 22.05 8.34 -18.51
N HIS A 196 23.17 7.95 -19.14
CA HIS A 196 24.18 8.90 -19.62
C HIS A 196 23.56 10.01 -20.49
N GLY A 197 23.80 11.26 -20.09
CA GLY A 197 23.33 12.46 -20.81
C GLY A 197 21.86 12.79 -20.64
N LYS A 198 21.11 12.07 -19.78
CA LYS A 198 19.71 12.35 -19.50
C LYS A 198 19.51 12.88 -18.07
N VAL A 199 18.36 13.46 -17.82
CA VAL A 199 17.93 13.92 -16.48
C VAL A 199 16.79 13.02 -16.01
N CYS A 200 16.98 12.38 -14.85
CA CYS A 200 15.90 11.66 -14.19
C CYS A 200 15.08 12.64 -13.35
N GLN A 201 13.80 12.75 -13.65
CA GLN A 201 12.89 13.45 -12.77
C GLN A 201 12.61 12.58 -11.54
N GLU A 202 12.98 13.08 -10.35
CA GLU A 202 12.65 12.40 -9.11
C GLU A 202 11.13 12.25 -8.98
N LEU A 203 10.68 11.07 -8.57
CA LEU A 203 9.27 10.82 -8.37
C LEU A 203 8.80 11.68 -7.18
N PRO A 204 7.75 12.51 -7.36
CA PRO A 204 7.22 13.28 -6.25
C PRO A 204 6.68 12.29 -5.22
N LYS A 205 7.35 12.17 -4.08
CA LYS A 205 6.90 11.33 -2.97
C LYS A 205 5.72 12.03 -2.32
N ARG A 206 4.51 11.55 -2.59
CA ARG A 206 3.26 12.12 -2.05
C ARG A 206 2.69 11.19 -1.01
N MET A 207 2.29 11.77 0.11
CA MET A 207 1.56 11.05 1.15
C MET A 207 0.08 11.42 1.04
N LEU A 208 -0.69 10.58 0.36
CA LEU A 208 -2.08 10.79 -0.04
C LEU A 208 -3.08 10.76 1.13
N CYS A 209 -2.82 9.99 2.18
CA CYS A 209 -3.74 9.95 3.33
C CYS A 209 -3.64 11.24 4.15
N SER A 210 -4.42 12.25 3.74
CA SER A 210 -4.70 13.45 4.51
C SER A 210 -5.87 13.26 5.47
N ASN A 211 -6.82 12.37 5.12
CA ASN A 211 -7.98 12.05 5.95
C ASN A 211 -7.69 10.83 6.86
N ILE A 212 -7.31 11.14 8.09
CA ILE A 212 -7.04 10.15 9.14
C ILE A 212 -8.25 9.30 9.51
N THR A 213 -9.46 9.87 9.43
CA THR A 213 -10.72 9.17 9.76
C THR A 213 -10.99 8.02 8.80
N GLU A 214 -10.72 8.22 7.50
CA GLU A 214 -10.87 7.18 6.49
C GLU A 214 -9.88 6.02 6.73
N LEU A 215 -8.62 6.34 7.04
CA LEU A 215 -7.61 5.33 7.35
C LEU A 215 -8.04 4.48 8.55
N TYR A 216 -8.43 5.09 9.67
CA TYR A 216 -8.84 4.34 10.85
C TYR A 216 -10.13 3.55 10.67
N SER A 217 -11.05 4.05 9.84
CA SER A 217 -12.27 3.32 9.47
C SER A 217 -11.97 2.02 8.72
N LYS A 218 -10.91 2.00 7.88
CA LYS A 218 -10.41 0.76 7.24
C LYS A 218 -9.67 -0.13 8.24
N VAL A 219 -8.78 0.45 9.07
CA VAL A 219 -8.02 -0.27 10.11
C VAL A 219 -8.94 -0.98 11.11
N LYS A 220 -10.13 -0.45 11.40
CA LYS A 220 -11.15 -1.10 12.23
C LYS A 220 -11.51 -2.50 11.73
N GLN A 221 -11.51 -2.76 10.42
CA GLN A 221 -11.76 -4.11 9.88
C GLN A 221 -10.65 -5.10 10.31
N CYS A 222 -9.40 -4.65 10.35
CA CYS A 222 -8.28 -5.44 10.86
C CYS A 222 -8.44 -5.79 12.35
N HIS A 223 -9.08 -4.91 13.14
CA HIS A 223 -9.34 -5.17 14.55
C HIS A 223 -10.27 -6.37 14.70
N THR A 224 -11.41 -6.33 14.03
CA THR A 224 -12.42 -7.40 14.07
C THR A 224 -11.79 -8.74 13.70
N THR A 225 -11.06 -8.81 12.58
CA THR A 225 -10.39 -10.05 12.15
C THR A 225 -9.38 -10.55 13.18
N PHE A 226 -8.57 -9.66 13.77
CA PHE A 226 -7.61 -10.07 14.80
C PHE A 226 -8.31 -10.59 16.06
N ILE A 227 -9.36 -9.90 16.52
CA ILE A 227 -10.11 -10.27 17.72
C ILE A 227 -10.82 -11.60 17.51
N ASP A 228 -11.41 -11.87 16.36
CA ASP A 228 -12.01 -13.16 16.03
C ASP A 228 -10.99 -14.30 16.12
N LEU A 229 -9.80 -14.09 15.55
CA LEU A 229 -8.72 -15.06 15.62
C LEU A 229 -8.29 -15.31 17.07
N VAL A 230 -8.00 -14.25 17.83
CA VAL A 230 -7.47 -14.35 19.19
C VAL A 230 -8.52 -14.83 20.18
N SER A 231 -9.81 -14.53 19.98
CA SER A 231 -10.88 -14.97 20.87
C SER A 231 -11.35 -16.40 20.56
N GLY A 232 -11.44 -16.78 19.29
CA GLY A 232 -12.02 -18.05 18.84
C GLY A 232 -11.15 -19.31 19.02
N ASN A 233 -9.83 -19.17 19.12
CA ASN A 233 -8.92 -20.34 19.23
C ASN A 233 -7.82 -20.13 20.27
N LEU A 234 -7.70 -21.05 21.23
CA LEU A 234 -6.72 -20.99 22.32
C LEU A 234 -5.26 -21.16 21.85
N SER A 235 -5.05 -21.80 20.70
CA SER A 235 -3.71 -21.94 20.09
C SER A 235 -3.23 -20.66 19.38
N ASN A 236 -4.12 -19.70 19.16
CA ASN A 236 -3.73 -18.39 18.63
C ASN A 236 -3.05 -17.57 19.72
N THR A 237 -1.81 -17.20 19.45
CA THR A 237 -0.96 -16.39 20.33
C THR A 237 -0.66 -15.06 19.66
N CYS A 238 -0.09 -14.13 20.39
CA CYS A 238 0.37 -12.87 19.81
C CYS A 238 1.40 -13.08 18.71
N SER A 239 2.29 -14.06 18.88
CA SER A 239 3.36 -14.35 17.91
C SER A 239 2.84 -14.74 16.53
N ASN A 240 1.69 -15.45 16.44
CA ASN A 240 1.13 -15.89 15.16
C ASN A 240 0.00 -15.00 14.61
N THR A 241 -0.65 -14.18 15.45
CA THR A 241 -1.74 -13.29 15.03
C THR A 241 -1.28 -11.85 14.74
N LEU A 242 -0.31 -11.33 15.49
CA LEU A 242 0.17 -9.95 15.32
C LEU A 242 0.77 -9.68 13.93
N PRO A 243 1.55 -10.60 13.30
CA PRO A 243 2.01 -10.38 11.93
C PRO A 243 0.87 -10.23 10.92
N LYS A 244 -0.23 -10.99 11.09
CA LYS A 244 -1.41 -10.88 10.21
C LYS A 244 -2.11 -9.54 10.39
N TYR A 245 -2.21 -9.06 11.63
CA TYR A 245 -2.77 -7.75 11.94
C TYR A 245 -1.92 -6.60 11.36
N HIS A 246 -0.60 -6.65 11.55
CA HIS A 246 0.33 -5.69 10.96
C HIS A 246 0.25 -5.68 9.42
N ASN A 247 0.11 -6.85 8.79
CA ASN A 247 -0.06 -6.95 7.34
C ASN A 247 -1.39 -6.35 6.87
N CYS A 248 -2.48 -6.57 7.60
CA CYS A 248 -3.77 -5.96 7.29
C CYS A 248 -3.70 -4.42 7.36
N ILE A 249 -3.17 -3.87 8.45
CA ILE A 249 -2.96 -2.42 8.60
C ILE A 249 -2.04 -1.89 7.49
N GLY A 250 -0.94 -2.59 7.24
CA GLY A 250 0.01 -2.25 6.18
C GLY A 250 -0.65 -2.19 4.80
N GLY A 251 -1.59 -3.09 4.51
CA GLY A 251 -2.37 -3.08 3.28
C GLY A 251 -3.26 -1.84 3.10
N HIS A 252 -3.71 -1.22 4.18
CA HIS A 252 -4.44 0.06 4.12
C HIS A 252 -3.50 1.27 4.07
N ILE A 253 -2.37 1.22 4.77
CA ILE A 253 -1.36 2.29 4.77
C ILE A 253 -0.66 2.39 3.42
N ILE A 254 -0.46 1.29 2.69
CA ILE A 254 0.28 1.34 1.41
C ILE A 254 -0.39 2.27 0.40
N GLY A 255 -1.72 2.35 0.40
CA GLY A 255 -2.49 3.28 -0.44
C GLY A 255 -2.38 4.74 -0.01
N CYS A 256 -1.76 5.03 1.15
CA CYS A 256 -1.46 6.38 1.59
C CYS A 256 -0.23 6.99 0.90
N PHE A 257 0.44 6.25 0.04
CA PHE A 257 1.66 6.69 -0.61
C PHE A 257 1.50 6.58 -2.11
N ASP A 258 1.92 7.65 -2.78
CA ASP A 258 2.06 7.70 -4.21
C ASP A 258 3.50 8.12 -4.54
N PRO A 259 4.28 7.28 -5.23
CA PRO A 259 3.85 5.99 -5.78
C PRO A 259 3.99 4.81 -4.81
N TYR A 260 4.96 4.80 -3.87
CA TYR A 260 5.03 3.85 -2.73
C TYR A 260 5.76 4.46 -1.53
N PRO A 261 5.55 3.92 -0.31
CA PRO A 261 6.27 4.41 0.85
C PRO A 261 7.74 4.04 0.83
N ASP A 262 8.57 4.95 1.35
CA ASP A 262 9.85 4.57 1.91
C ASP A 262 9.66 3.47 2.98
N PRO A 263 10.40 2.36 2.96
CA PRO A 263 10.19 1.23 3.88
C PRO A 263 10.31 1.61 5.37
N SER A 264 11.17 2.57 5.70
CA SER A 264 11.30 3.05 7.07
C SER A 264 10.08 3.87 7.48
N GLN A 265 9.60 4.76 6.59
CA GLN A 265 8.37 5.53 6.81
C GLN A 265 7.15 4.62 6.91
N PHE A 266 7.02 3.62 6.03
CA PHE A 266 5.93 2.64 6.09
C PHE A 266 5.87 1.94 7.44
N THR A 267 7.03 1.46 7.90
CA THR A 267 7.16 0.78 9.19
C THR A 267 6.80 1.73 10.33
N MET A 268 7.32 2.96 10.31
CA MET A 268 7.00 3.98 11.31
C MET A 268 5.52 4.30 11.38
N ILE A 269 4.85 4.53 10.24
CA ILE A 269 3.41 4.82 10.23
C ILE A 269 2.62 3.61 10.70
N ARG A 270 2.95 2.41 10.22
CA ARG A 270 2.28 1.18 10.66
C ARG A 270 2.38 1.02 12.16
N ASP A 271 3.55 1.24 12.73
CA ASP A 271 3.78 1.09 14.17
C ASP A 271 3.09 2.21 14.96
N LEU A 272 3.05 3.45 14.45
CA LEU A 272 2.27 4.57 15.02
C LEU A 272 0.77 4.26 15.03
N VAL A 273 0.21 3.90 13.88
CA VAL A 273 -1.20 3.55 13.72
C VAL A 273 -1.56 2.39 14.63
N THR A 274 -0.77 1.32 14.61
CA THR A 274 -0.95 0.12 15.45
C THR A 274 -0.91 0.44 16.95
N SER A 275 -0.06 1.36 17.37
CA SER A 275 0.09 1.71 18.79
C SER A 275 -0.97 2.68 19.28
N ALA A 276 -1.58 3.42 18.36
CA ALA A 276 -2.71 4.31 18.58
C ALA A 276 -4.06 3.60 18.45
N THR A 277 -4.08 2.31 18.13
CA THR A 277 -5.25 1.46 18.27
C THR A 277 -5.18 0.63 19.55
N TRP A 278 -6.34 0.18 20.01
CA TRP A 278 -6.45 -0.55 21.28
C TRP A 278 -6.11 -2.04 21.15
N THR A 279 -6.26 -2.62 19.96
CA THR A 279 -6.22 -4.08 19.75
C THR A 279 -4.95 -4.75 20.26
N THR A 280 -3.78 -4.27 19.86
CA THR A 280 -2.50 -4.87 20.29
C THR A 280 -2.25 -4.69 21.77
N ARG A 281 -2.67 -3.56 22.33
CA ARG A 281 -2.56 -3.27 23.77
C ARG A 281 -3.46 -4.20 24.58
N LEU A 282 -4.70 -4.45 24.16
CA LEU A 282 -5.60 -5.29 24.95
C LEU A 282 -5.21 -6.77 24.97
N PHE A 283 -4.44 -7.26 23.98
CA PHE A 283 -4.13 -8.71 23.87
C PHE A 283 -2.64 -9.06 23.95
N CYS A 284 -1.75 -8.24 23.40
CA CYS A 284 -0.36 -8.64 23.11
C CYS A 284 0.73 -7.79 23.76
N SER A 285 0.34 -6.67 24.38
CA SER A 285 1.22 -5.56 24.75
C SER A 285 1.73 -4.85 23.50
N ALA A 286 1.65 -3.52 23.51
CA ALA A 286 2.26 -2.72 22.46
C ALA A 286 3.64 -2.26 22.94
N ALA A 287 4.60 -2.25 22.02
CA ALA A 287 5.90 -1.67 22.30
C ALA A 287 5.73 -0.21 22.78
N PRO A 288 6.55 0.24 23.76
CA PRO A 288 6.57 1.64 24.13
C PRO A 288 7.02 2.44 22.91
N LEU A 289 6.14 3.31 22.40
CA LEU A 289 6.49 4.28 21.38
C LEU A 289 7.06 5.52 22.04
N ASN A 290 8.19 6.01 21.53
CA ASN A 290 8.68 7.34 21.86
C ASN A 290 8.31 8.29 20.72
N LEU A 291 7.28 9.12 20.92
CA LEU A 291 6.84 10.05 19.86
C LEU A 291 7.92 11.04 19.42
N ALA A 292 8.91 11.32 20.27
CA ALA A 292 9.99 12.24 19.94
C ALA A 292 10.88 11.73 18.80
N THR A 293 10.94 10.41 18.56
CA THR A 293 11.76 9.83 17.49
C THR A 293 11.10 9.88 16.12
N PHE A 294 9.82 10.29 16.03
CA PHE A 294 9.09 10.32 14.77
C PHE A 294 9.17 11.69 14.10
N PRO A 295 9.38 11.73 12.77
CA PRO A 295 9.24 12.95 11.98
C PRO A 295 7.87 13.61 12.12
N ASN A 296 7.81 14.94 12.03
CA ASN A 296 6.56 15.68 12.27
C ASN A 296 5.45 15.38 11.25
N ASP A 297 5.82 15.11 10.00
CA ASP A 297 4.89 14.67 8.95
C ASP A 297 4.27 13.31 9.27
N MET A 298 4.94 12.45 10.02
CA MET A 298 4.41 11.15 10.46
C MET A 298 3.51 11.27 11.69
N LYS A 299 3.74 12.27 12.56
CA LYS A 299 2.87 12.51 13.74
C LYS A 299 1.43 12.89 13.36
N ARG A 300 1.18 13.26 12.10
CA ARG A 300 -0.17 13.55 11.60
C ARG A 300 -1.11 12.34 11.66
N PHE A 301 -0.60 11.12 11.76
CA PHE A 301 -1.39 9.89 11.96
C PHE A 301 -1.82 9.68 13.42
N VAL A 302 -1.32 10.49 14.34
CA VAL A 302 -1.67 10.49 15.77
C VAL A 302 -1.77 11.94 16.28
N PRO A 303 -2.62 12.78 15.65
CA PRO A 303 -2.66 14.22 15.86
C PRO A 303 -2.85 14.57 17.33
N GLY A 304 -1.98 15.43 17.84
CA GLY A 304 -2.04 15.93 19.21
C GLY A 304 -1.82 14.88 20.31
N CYS A 305 -1.50 13.63 19.97
CA CYS A 305 -1.17 12.63 20.98
C CYS A 305 0.11 13.01 21.72
N THR A 306 0.07 12.92 23.05
CA THR A 306 1.25 13.08 23.92
C THR A 306 1.82 11.72 24.31
N GLN A 307 3.04 11.68 24.86
CA GLN A 307 3.61 10.44 25.40
C GLN A 307 2.71 9.80 26.48
N LYS A 308 1.96 10.63 27.22
CA LYS A 308 1.04 10.19 28.27
C LYS A 308 -0.10 9.32 27.73
N PHE A 309 -0.56 9.57 26.51
CA PHE A 309 -1.56 8.70 25.87
C PHE A 309 -1.09 7.24 25.83
N PHE A 310 0.11 6.97 25.31
CA PHE A 310 0.62 5.61 25.17
C PHE A 310 0.84 4.91 26.52
N VAL A 311 1.19 5.67 27.55
CA VAL A 311 1.32 5.17 28.93
C VAL A 311 -0.05 4.76 29.48
N GLU A 312 -1.06 5.64 29.40
CA GLU A 312 -2.40 5.36 29.91
C GLU A 312 -3.11 4.27 29.10
N ALA A 313 -2.95 4.28 27.78
CA ALA A 313 -3.47 3.24 26.90
C ALA A 313 -2.88 1.85 27.23
N GLU A 314 -1.61 1.77 27.60
CA GLU A 314 -1.00 0.51 28.04
C GLU A 314 -1.58 0.01 29.36
N LYS A 315 -1.88 0.92 30.31
CA LYS A 315 -2.54 0.56 31.58
C LYS A 315 -3.92 -0.05 31.34
N CYS A 316 -4.71 0.53 30.42
CA CYS A 316 -6.00 -0.04 30.02
C CYS A 316 -5.87 -1.48 29.51
N GLY A 317 -4.81 -1.77 28.74
CA GLY A 317 -4.55 -3.10 28.20
C GLY A 317 -3.97 -4.10 29.20
N ALA A 318 -3.14 -3.65 30.15
CA ALA A 318 -2.46 -4.54 31.09
C ALA A 318 -3.43 -5.36 31.94
N GLY A 319 -4.48 -4.72 32.49
CA GLY A 319 -5.51 -5.42 33.26
C GLY A 319 -6.27 -6.46 32.41
N MET A 320 -6.69 -6.05 31.22
CA MET A 320 -7.40 -6.92 30.28
C MET A 320 -6.57 -8.15 29.89
N ARG A 321 -5.26 -8.00 29.65
CA ARG A 321 -4.39 -9.15 29.31
C ARG A 321 -4.26 -10.16 30.44
N GLY A 322 -4.20 -9.70 31.69
CA GLY A 322 -4.18 -10.59 32.86
C GLY A 322 -5.47 -11.40 32.93
N THR A 323 -6.60 -10.69 32.93
CA THR A 323 -7.95 -11.28 32.87
C THR A 323 -8.11 -12.25 31.71
N PHE A 324 -7.69 -11.87 30.50
CA PHE A 324 -7.82 -12.69 29.31
C PHE A 324 -7.04 -14.00 29.41
N LYS A 325 -5.91 -14.04 30.12
CA LYS A 325 -5.16 -15.29 30.34
C LYS A 325 -5.87 -16.22 31.32
N GLU A 326 -6.48 -15.66 32.36
CA GLU A 326 -7.06 -16.43 33.46
C GLU A 326 -8.51 -16.86 33.20
N LYS A 327 -9.31 -16.00 32.59
CA LYS A 327 -10.77 -16.10 32.53
C LYS A 327 -11.34 -16.09 31.11
N ARG A 328 -10.52 -16.42 30.10
CA ARG A 328 -10.92 -16.39 28.68
C ARG A 328 -12.24 -17.09 28.35
N SER A 329 -12.52 -18.21 29.04
CA SER A 329 -13.71 -19.03 28.82
C SER A 329 -14.97 -18.45 29.47
N ASP A 330 -14.84 -17.55 30.44
CA ASP A 330 -15.97 -16.87 31.10
C ASP A 330 -16.45 -15.72 30.22
N LYS A 331 -17.31 -16.04 29.25
CA LYS A 331 -17.82 -15.07 28.27
C LYS A 331 -18.49 -13.85 28.90
N GLU A 332 -19.24 -14.03 30.00
CA GLU A 332 -19.96 -12.93 30.64
C GLU A 332 -18.99 -11.97 31.35
N PHE A 333 -17.99 -12.51 32.05
CA PHE A 333 -16.92 -11.71 32.64
C PHE A 333 -16.10 -11.00 31.56
N MET A 334 -15.68 -11.73 30.53
CA MET A 334 -14.90 -11.18 29.42
C MET A 334 -15.65 -10.10 28.63
N CYS A 335 -16.98 -10.22 28.47
CA CYS A 335 -17.83 -9.20 27.85
C CYS A 335 -17.72 -7.86 28.59
N ARG A 336 -17.84 -7.86 29.93
CA ARG A 336 -17.70 -6.67 30.78
C ARG A 336 -16.29 -6.09 30.73
N GLU A 337 -15.29 -6.93 30.94
CA GLU A 337 -13.89 -6.51 31.03
C GLU A 337 -13.39 -5.93 29.70
N PHE A 338 -13.76 -6.55 28.59
CA PHE A 338 -13.40 -6.04 27.26
C PHE A 338 -14.08 -4.70 26.95
N SER A 339 -15.38 -4.57 27.26
CA SER A 339 -16.11 -3.30 27.10
C SER A 339 -15.47 -2.19 27.94
N GLY A 340 -15.15 -2.49 29.20
CA GLY A 340 -14.50 -1.55 30.11
C GLY A 340 -13.09 -1.14 29.66
N ALA A 341 -12.31 -2.07 29.13
CA ALA A 341 -10.98 -1.79 28.60
C ALA A 341 -11.02 -0.89 27.35
N LYS A 342 -12.00 -1.10 26.46
CA LYS A 342 -12.23 -0.23 25.28
C LYS A 342 -12.64 1.18 25.71
N GLU A 343 -13.53 1.31 26.68
CA GLU A 343 -13.93 2.62 27.21
C GLU A 343 -12.77 3.34 27.92
N CYS A 344 -11.93 2.61 28.68
CA CYS A 344 -10.70 3.14 29.27
C CYS A 344 -9.78 3.72 28.17
N PHE A 345 -9.56 2.96 27.10
CA PHE A 345 -8.73 3.41 25.98
C PHE A 345 -9.34 4.63 25.27
N ARG A 346 -10.65 4.64 25.03
CA ARG A 346 -11.38 5.77 24.44
C ARG A 346 -11.22 7.03 25.28
N GLY A 347 -11.32 6.92 26.61
CA GLY A 347 -11.02 8.01 27.54
C GLY A 347 -9.58 8.52 27.40
N ALA A 348 -8.59 7.63 27.40
CA ALA A 348 -7.20 8.01 27.23
C ALA A 348 -6.93 8.71 25.88
N ALA A 349 -7.50 8.21 24.78
CA ALA A 349 -7.38 8.84 23.47
C ALA A 349 -8.04 10.22 23.42
N ARG A 350 -9.22 10.39 24.03
CA ARG A 350 -9.90 11.68 24.11
C ARG A 350 -9.11 12.70 24.94
N ASP A 351 -8.56 12.28 26.06
CA ASP A 351 -7.97 13.18 27.06
C ASP A 351 -6.51 13.55 26.72
N TYR A 352 -5.79 12.69 25.97
CA TYR A 352 -4.36 12.84 25.71
C TYR A 352 -3.97 12.89 24.22
N CYS A 353 -4.95 12.96 23.32
CA CYS A 353 -4.75 13.21 21.90
C CYS A 353 -5.67 14.32 21.37
N GLY A 354 -5.32 14.87 20.21
CA GLY A 354 -6.07 15.92 19.50
C GLY A 354 -6.92 15.38 18.36
N TYR A 355 -7.50 14.18 18.51
CA TYR A 355 -8.37 13.61 17.48
C TYR A 355 -9.67 14.42 17.35
N SER A 356 -10.16 14.58 16.11
CA SER A 356 -11.55 15.01 15.90
C SER A 356 -12.52 13.94 16.43
N LYS A 357 -13.77 14.31 16.68
CA LYS A 357 -14.80 13.36 17.13
C LYS A 357 -14.92 12.17 16.18
N ASP A 358 -14.97 12.43 14.88
CA ASP A 358 -15.09 11.36 13.86
C ASP A 358 -13.85 10.46 13.83
N ALA A 359 -12.65 11.03 13.97
CA ALA A 359 -11.42 10.25 14.03
C ALA A 359 -11.37 9.38 15.31
N LEU A 360 -11.77 9.95 16.45
CA LEU A 360 -11.87 9.22 17.71
C LEU A 360 -12.88 8.06 17.60
N ASP A 361 -14.04 8.30 16.98
CA ASP A 361 -15.06 7.28 16.74
C ASP A 361 -14.58 6.23 15.72
N ALA A 362 -13.79 6.59 14.71
CA ALA A 362 -13.18 5.62 13.80
C ALA A 362 -12.14 4.71 14.51
N ILE A 363 -11.38 5.25 15.46
CA ILE A 363 -10.35 4.52 16.22
C ILE A 363 -10.98 3.63 17.30
N THR A 364 -12.00 4.15 18.00
CA THR A 364 -12.50 3.59 19.27
C THR A 364 -13.97 3.18 19.25
N GLY A 365 -14.78 3.70 18.31
CA GLY A 365 -16.21 3.44 18.17
C GLY A 365 -16.51 2.11 17.46
N ASP A 366 -15.61 1.13 17.55
CA ASP A 366 -15.98 -0.25 17.25
C ASP A 366 -16.78 -0.80 18.42
N HIS A 367 -18.01 -1.23 18.18
CA HIS A 367 -18.83 -1.88 19.21
C HIS A 367 -18.65 -3.39 19.21
N PHE A 368 -17.85 -3.95 18.29
CA PHE A 368 -17.64 -5.38 18.21
C PHE A 368 -17.03 -5.96 19.51
N ASN A 369 -17.68 -7.00 20.04
CA ASN A 369 -17.27 -7.70 21.25
C ASN A 369 -17.63 -9.19 21.16
N PRO A 370 -16.66 -10.09 20.88
CA PRO A 370 -16.95 -11.52 20.64
C PRO A 370 -17.39 -12.28 21.90
N TYR A 371 -17.29 -11.66 23.08
CA TYR A 371 -17.65 -12.28 24.35
C TYR A 371 -19.10 -12.01 24.74
N CYS A 372 -19.70 -10.95 24.21
CA CYS A 372 -21.09 -10.59 24.48
C CYS A 372 -22.05 -11.36 23.55
N LYS A 373 -23.28 -11.60 24.02
CA LYS A 373 -24.30 -12.41 23.31
C LYS A 373 -24.63 -11.87 21.91
N ASP A 374 -24.73 -10.55 21.76
CA ASP A 374 -25.09 -9.88 20.50
C ASP A 374 -23.86 -9.40 19.70
N LEU A 375 -22.67 -9.90 20.07
CA LEU A 375 -21.38 -9.48 19.53
C LEU A 375 -21.11 -7.97 19.66
N LYS A 376 -21.78 -7.32 20.62
CA LYS A 376 -21.74 -5.88 20.87
C LYS A 376 -21.37 -5.58 22.31
N ASP A 377 -20.60 -4.52 22.53
CA ASP A 377 -20.29 -4.03 23.87
C ASP A 377 -21.57 -3.74 24.66
N ILE A 378 -21.50 -4.00 25.96
CA ILE A 378 -22.52 -3.49 26.88
C ILE A 378 -22.33 -1.97 27.00
N SER A 379 -23.42 -1.22 26.86
CA SER A 379 -23.41 0.21 27.17
C SER A 379 -22.88 0.37 28.58
N ALA A 380 -21.75 1.08 28.75
CA ALA A 380 -21.21 1.33 30.07
C ALA A 380 -22.30 1.99 30.91
N ALA A 381 -22.83 1.28 31.92
CA ALA A 381 -23.65 1.93 32.92
C ALA A 381 -22.81 3.08 33.49
N PRO A 382 -23.31 4.32 33.48
CA PRO A 382 -22.50 5.46 33.86
C PRO A 382 -21.94 5.21 35.26
N LYS A 383 -20.62 5.36 35.44
CA LYS A 383 -19.92 5.08 36.71
C LYS A 383 -20.57 5.79 37.92
N SER A 384 -21.37 6.83 37.68
CA SER A 384 -22.21 7.50 38.67
C SER A 384 -23.25 6.60 39.34
N GLN A 385 -23.75 5.55 38.69
CA GLN A 385 -24.72 4.62 39.29
C GLN A 385 -24.09 3.72 40.36
N LEU A 386 -22.84 3.26 40.18
CA LEU A 386 -22.14 2.43 41.18
C LEU A 386 -21.77 3.21 42.44
N VAL A 387 -21.38 4.48 42.29
CA VAL A 387 -21.11 5.37 43.43
C VAL A 387 -22.42 5.73 44.15
N ALA A 388 -23.49 6.00 43.40
CA ALA A 388 -24.81 6.25 44.00
C ALA A 388 -25.33 5.03 44.79
N SER A 389 -25.18 3.81 44.26
CA SER A 389 -25.57 2.58 44.96
C SER A 389 -24.74 2.33 46.22
N ALA A 390 -23.44 2.61 46.21
CA ALA A 390 -22.57 2.48 47.39
C ALA A 390 -22.91 3.53 48.47
N ILE A 391 -23.21 4.77 48.07
CA ILE A 391 -23.67 5.83 48.98
C ILE A 391 -25.04 5.48 49.56
N LEU A 392 -25.98 4.99 48.75
CA LEU A 392 -27.29 4.52 49.22
C LEU A 392 -27.16 3.34 50.19
N LEU A 393 -26.28 2.37 49.92
CA LEU A 393 -26.03 1.26 50.86
C LEU A 393 -25.46 1.77 52.19
N SER A 394 -24.52 2.73 52.14
CA SER A 394 -23.93 3.35 53.32
C SER A 394 -24.96 4.12 54.15
N ILE A 395 -25.83 4.88 53.50
CA ILE A 395 -26.94 5.60 54.15
C ILE A 395 -27.93 4.61 54.78
N CYS A 396 -28.33 3.56 54.06
CA CYS A 396 -29.22 2.53 54.60
C CYS A 396 -28.62 1.82 55.83
N LEU A 397 -27.31 1.51 55.81
CA LEU A 397 -26.60 0.94 56.95
C LEU A 397 -26.54 1.88 58.16
N GLN A 398 -26.41 3.20 57.94
CA GLN A 398 -26.45 4.18 59.03
C GLN A 398 -27.85 4.36 59.61
N ILE A 399 -28.90 4.37 58.77
CA ILE A 399 -30.29 4.44 59.23
C ILE A 399 -30.66 3.18 60.04
N ALA A 400 -30.27 1.99 59.57
CA ALA A 400 -30.51 0.75 60.30
C ALA A 400 -29.85 0.74 61.69
N ARG A 401 -28.66 1.35 61.84
CA ARG A 401 -28.00 1.52 63.14
C ARG A 401 -28.73 2.51 64.05
N LEU A 402 -29.30 3.59 63.51
CA LEU A 402 -30.05 4.59 64.26
C LEU A 402 -31.40 4.06 64.77
N VAL A 403 -32.02 3.12 64.06
CA VAL A 403 -33.30 2.50 64.46
C VAL A 403 -33.09 1.38 65.50
N ALA A 404 -31.88 0.85 65.63
CA ALA A 404 -31.54 -0.21 66.57
C ALA A 404 -31.06 0.29 67.95
N LEU A 405 -30.88 1.61 68.12
CA LEU A 405 -30.60 2.31 69.38
C LEU A 405 -31.89 2.95 69.89
#